data_AF-A0A2D6LBU3-F1
#
_entry.id   AF-A0A2D6LBU3-F1
#
_cell.length_a   1.000
_cell.length_b   1.000
_cell.length_c   1.000
_cell.angle_alpha   90.00
_cell.angle_beta   90.00
_cell.angle_gamma   90.00
#
_symmetry.space_group_name_H-M   'P 1'
#
loop_
_entity.id
_entity.type
_entity.pdbx_description
1 polymer ?
#
loop_
_entity_poly.entity_id
_entity_poly.type
_entity_poly.pdbx_seq_one_letter_code
_entity_poly.pdbx_strand_id
1 'polypeptide(L)'
;MNEQRIPDLYLEQFALGELSDEQKGKISTAEGFQEKLDALRLSSDEILRDYPPSDIASAIEEKLSSEETGDSSGVIEAKSWFTPKRATMLLAAAVFAIIAGVSPVLFRDESVAEDAPVEMTRIKGMEPTITLFRKLSDTVEELIDGSIAQESDLLQIRYNAAGRPYGAIFSVDGRGVVTLHLPSVTDGPTTLERNGDVALEYSYRLDDAPLFERFFFITSDTSFTINTVLNAAKVFASQMVEADSTGMKGSLDLPEELEQKSLTLKKEVSK
;
A
#
# COMPACT_ATOMS: atom_id res chain seq x y z
N MET A 1 12.43 -1.84 -40.38
CA MET A 1 13.77 -1.81 -39.76
C MET A 1 13.57 -1.11 -38.43
N ASN A 2 13.67 -1.84 -37.31
CA ASN A 2 13.29 -1.32 -36.00
C ASN A 2 14.51 -0.58 -35.42
N GLU A 3 14.43 0.74 -35.35
CA GLU A 3 15.42 1.60 -34.69
C GLU A 3 15.60 1.14 -33.25
N GLN A 4 16.84 0.92 -32.85
CA GLN A 4 17.23 0.44 -31.52
C GLN A 4 16.88 1.49 -30.46
N ARG A 5 15.67 1.42 -29.91
CA ARG A 5 15.25 2.26 -28.78
C ARG A 5 16.14 1.93 -27.57
N ILE A 6 16.93 2.90 -27.13
CA ILE A 6 17.72 2.82 -25.90
C ILE A 6 16.76 2.65 -24.72
N PRO A 7 16.88 1.58 -23.91
CA PRO A 7 16.10 1.45 -22.68
C PRO A 7 16.54 2.48 -21.64
N ASP A 8 15.58 3.03 -20.89
CA ASP A 8 15.82 4.15 -19.97
C ASP A 8 16.80 3.80 -18.84
N LEU A 9 16.75 2.55 -18.35
CA LEU A 9 17.71 2.02 -17.37
C LEU A 9 19.18 2.19 -17.80
N TYR A 10 19.49 2.01 -19.09
CA TYR A 10 20.86 2.18 -19.59
C TYR A 10 21.28 3.66 -19.66
N LEU A 11 20.34 4.58 -19.82
CA LEU A 11 20.61 6.03 -19.76
C LEU A 11 20.90 6.47 -18.33
N GLU A 12 20.16 5.94 -17.35
CA GLU A 12 20.39 6.17 -15.92
C GLU A 12 21.76 5.65 -15.47
N GLN A 13 22.09 4.40 -15.81
CA GLN A 13 23.40 3.83 -15.51
C GLN A 13 24.55 4.58 -16.22
N PHE A 14 24.30 5.12 -17.42
CA PHE A 14 25.27 5.97 -18.10
C PHE A 14 25.49 7.27 -17.32
N ALA A 15 24.41 7.93 -16.88
CA ALA A 15 24.47 9.18 -16.14
C ALA A 15 25.18 9.03 -14.78
N LEU A 16 24.99 7.89 -14.11
CA LEU A 16 25.65 7.53 -12.85
C LEU A 16 27.09 7.01 -13.03
N GLY A 17 27.54 6.83 -14.27
CA GLY A 17 28.91 6.38 -14.58
C GLY A 17 29.16 4.88 -14.39
N GLU A 18 28.11 4.09 -14.16
CA GLU A 18 28.15 2.67 -13.81
C GLU A 18 28.43 1.73 -15.00
N LEU A 19 28.28 2.24 -16.23
CA LEU A 19 28.53 1.44 -17.44
C LEU A 19 30.01 1.27 -17.77
N SER A 20 30.35 0.11 -18.33
CA SER A 20 31.67 -0.13 -18.92
C SER A 20 31.91 0.73 -20.16
N ASP A 21 33.17 0.98 -20.51
CA ASP A 21 33.55 1.81 -21.67
C ASP A 21 32.98 1.27 -23.00
N GLU A 22 32.87 -0.05 -23.14
CA GLU A 22 32.26 -0.68 -24.31
C GLU A 22 30.76 -0.38 -24.41
N GLN A 23 30.04 -0.43 -23.27
CA GLN A 23 28.60 -0.11 -23.22
C GLN A 23 28.36 1.39 -23.44
N LYS A 24 29.18 2.26 -22.84
CA LYS A 24 29.15 3.71 -23.07
C LYS A 24 29.28 4.05 -24.56
N GLY A 25 30.22 3.41 -25.25
CA GLY A 25 30.40 3.58 -26.69
C GLY A 25 29.13 3.25 -27.49
N LYS A 26 28.53 2.07 -27.24
CA LYS A 26 27.33 1.61 -27.97
C LYS A 26 26.11 2.51 -27.75
N ILE A 27 25.90 2.96 -26.51
CA ILE A 27 24.72 3.76 -26.15
C ILE A 27 24.87 5.20 -26.64
N SER A 28 26.08 5.76 -26.59
CA SER A 28 26.33 7.14 -27.05
C SER A 28 26.12 7.35 -28.55
N THR A 29 26.16 6.28 -29.35
CA THR A 29 25.91 6.33 -30.80
C THR A 29 24.45 6.20 -31.20
N ALA A 30 23.56 5.91 -30.25
CA ALA A 30 22.15 5.71 -30.56
C ALA A 30 21.42 7.05 -30.76
N GLU A 31 20.42 7.03 -31.64
CA GLU A 31 19.65 8.21 -32.02
C GLU A 31 18.86 8.78 -30.83
N GLY A 32 18.87 10.11 -30.69
CA GLY A 32 18.21 10.80 -29.58
C GLY A 32 18.89 10.63 -28.21
N PHE A 33 20.07 10.00 -28.15
CA PHE A 33 20.79 9.78 -26.89
C PHE A 33 21.02 11.07 -26.09
N GLN A 34 21.54 12.12 -26.73
CA GLN A 34 21.85 13.39 -26.06
C GLN A 34 20.58 14.07 -25.53
N GLU A 35 19.53 14.13 -26.34
CA GLU A 35 18.25 14.74 -25.95
C GLU A 35 17.64 14.04 -24.72
N LYS A 36 17.64 12.70 -24.71
CA LYS A 36 17.14 11.93 -23.58
C LYS A 36 18.02 12.06 -22.33
N LEU A 37 19.34 12.11 -22.50
CA LEU A 37 20.27 12.27 -21.40
C LEU A 37 20.12 13.65 -20.75
N ASP A 38 19.91 14.69 -21.54
CA ASP A 38 19.68 16.05 -21.03
C ASP A 38 18.32 16.17 -20.35
N ALA A 39 17.27 15.54 -20.90
CA ALA A 39 15.96 15.46 -20.24
C ALA A 39 16.02 14.75 -18.89
N LEU A 40 16.75 13.62 -18.81
CA LEU A 40 16.97 12.88 -17.57
C LEU A 40 17.71 13.72 -16.52
N ARG A 41 18.75 14.45 -16.93
CA ARG A 41 19.50 15.34 -16.03
C ARG A 41 18.64 16.50 -15.53
N LEU A 42 17.86 17.12 -16.41
CA LEU A 42 16.95 18.21 -16.02
C LEU A 42 15.93 17.75 -14.98
N SER A 43 15.34 16.57 -15.18
CA SER A 43 14.41 15.96 -14.21
C SER A 43 15.11 15.62 -12.90
N SER A 44 16.35 15.11 -12.94
CA SER A 44 17.13 14.82 -11.73
C SER A 44 17.42 16.09 -10.94
N ASP A 45 17.78 17.18 -11.61
CA ASP A 45 18.03 18.47 -10.98
C ASP A 45 16.75 19.06 -10.37
N GLU A 46 15.60 18.89 -11.00
CA GLU A 46 14.29 19.30 -10.45
C GLU A 46 13.99 18.54 -9.15
N ILE A 47 14.13 17.21 -9.16
CA ILE A 47 13.94 16.37 -7.96
C ILE A 47 14.89 16.78 -6.84
N LEU A 48 16.18 17.03 -7.15
CA LEU A 48 17.16 17.42 -6.13
C LEU A 48 16.94 18.83 -5.57
N ARG A 49 16.23 19.69 -6.31
CA ARG A 49 15.82 21.02 -5.82
C ARG A 49 14.61 20.93 -4.91
N ASP A 50 13.66 20.07 -5.25
CA ASP A 50 12.44 19.86 -4.45
C ASP A 50 12.71 19.02 -3.21
N TYR A 51 13.68 18.10 -3.29
CA TYR A 51 14.10 17.20 -2.22
C TYR A 51 15.62 17.27 -1.98
N PRO A 52 16.13 18.35 -1.37
CA PRO A 52 17.55 18.47 -1.08
C PRO A 52 18.06 17.31 -0.19
N PRO A 53 19.18 16.65 -0.54
CA PRO A 53 19.68 15.53 0.25
C PRO A 53 19.97 15.85 1.71
N SER A 54 20.35 17.09 2.03
CA SER A 54 20.55 17.55 3.42
C SER A 54 19.27 17.50 4.24
N ASP A 55 18.13 17.81 3.63
CA ASP A 55 16.85 17.94 4.30
C ASP A 55 16.30 16.54 4.57
N ILE A 56 16.43 15.64 3.60
CA ILE A 56 16.10 14.22 3.75
C ILE A 56 17.03 13.55 4.78
N ALA A 57 18.34 13.81 4.74
CA ALA A 57 19.27 13.27 5.73
C ALA A 57 18.92 13.75 7.14
N SER A 58 18.63 15.04 7.31
CA SER A 58 18.22 15.61 8.61
C SER A 58 16.91 15.00 9.12
N ALA A 59 15.93 14.79 8.25
CA ALA A 59 14.67 14.15 8.62
C ALA A 59 14.86 12.68 9.02
N ILE A 60 15.80 11.96 8.40
CA ILE A 60 16.17 10.59 8.78
C ILE A 60 16.89 10.58 10.12
N GLU A 61 17.85 11.49 10.34
CA GLU A 61 18.58 11.63 11.61
C GLU A 61 17.66 12.02 12.78
N GLU A 62 16.70 12.92 12.56
CA GLU A 62 15.69 13.29 13.55
C GLU A 62 14.80 12.10 13.92
N LYS A 63 14.44 11.28 12.93
CA LYS A 63 13.66 10.06 13.15
C LYS A 63 14.44 9.00 13.94
N LEU A 64 15.71 8.78 13.57
CA LEU A 64 16.59 7.83 14.26
C LEU A 64 16.94 8.27 15.69
N SER A 65 17.20 9.56 15.91
CA SER A 65 17.49 10.10 17.24
C SER A 65 16.26 10.09 18.16
N SER A 66 15.06 10.30 17.60
CA SER A 66 13.80 10.14 18.34
C SER A 66 13.54 8.69 18.76
N GLU A 67 14.11 7.71 18.07
CA GLU A 67 14.03 6.27 18.42
C GLU A 67 15.12 5.85 19.43
N GLU A 68 16.31 6.49 19.42
CA GLU A 68 17.41 6.18 20.35
C GLU A 68 17.24 6.81 21.75
N THR A 69 16.59 7.97 21.87
CA THR A 69 16.22 8.51 23.19
C THR A 69 14.96 7.82 23.70
N GLY A 70 15.11 6.59 24.18
CA GLY A 70 14.09 5.87 24.94
C GLY A 70 13.82 6.53 26.30
N ASP A 71 13.32 7.76 26.31
CA ASP A 71 12.70 8.39 27.48
C ASP A 71 11.18 8.30 27.34
N SER A 72 10.64 7.17 27.77
CA SER A 72 9.23 6.96 28.03
C SER A 72 8.81 7.69 29.33
N SER A 73 8.99 9.01 29.39
CA SER A 73 8.45 9.90 30.43
C SER A 73 8.55 11.39 30.05
N GLY A 74 8.12 11.75 28.84
CA GLY A 74 8.00 13.14 28.41
C GLY A 74 6.55 13.62 28.34
N VAL A 75 5.95 13.98 29.47
CA VAL A 75 4.74 14.83 29.47
C VAL A 75 5.11 16.13 28.77
N ILE A 76 4.54 16.40 27.59
CA ILE A 76 4.69 17.70 26.94
C ILE A 76 3.96 18.72 27.83
N GLU A 77 4.74 19.44 28.64
CA GLU A 77 4.37 20.69 29.27
C GLU A 77 4.03 21.71 28.17
N ALA A 78 2.74 21.81 27.84
CA ALA A 78 2.22 22.97 27.14
C ALA A 78 2.37 24.20 28.05
N LYS A 79 3.33 25.07 27.71
CA LYS A 79 3.51 26.38 28.34
C LYS A 79 2.33 27.29 27.97
N SER A 80 1.27 27.18 28.76
CA SER A 80 0.08 28.03 28.75
C SER A 80 0.37 29.35 29.46
N TRP A 81 0.34 30.46 28.72
CA TRP A 81 0.27 31.80 29.30
C TRP A 81 -1.21 32.21 29.50
N PHE A 82 -1.60 32.26 30.77
CA PHE A 82 -2.69 33.08 31.33
C PHE A 82 -4.18 32.69 31.10
N THR A 83 -4.60 31.75 31.96
CA THR A 83 -5.69 31.83 32.99
C THR A 83 -7.20 32.02 32.64
N PRO A 84 -8.09 31.46 33.49
CA PRO A 84 -9.41 30.93 33.10
C PRO A 84 -10.60 31.67 33.76
N LYS A 85 -11.84 31.45 33.28
CA LYS A 85 -13.05 31.16 34.09
C LYS A 85 -14.20 30.62 33.23
N ARG A 86 -14.48 29.31 33.33
CA ARG A 86 -15.73 28.73 33.87
C ARG A 86 -15.81 27.26 33.45
N ALA A 87 -15.84 26.42 34.49
CA ALA A 87 -16.06 25.00 34.40
C ALA A 87 -17.47 24.69 33.89
N THR A 88 -17.56 23.76 32.95
CA THR A 88 -18.57 22.69 32.99
C THR A 88 -17.92 21.39 32.56
N MET A 89 -18.20 20.40 33.39
CA MET A 89 -17.64 19.06 33.50
C MET A 89 -18.37 18.12 32.52
N LEU A 90 -17.64 17.12 32.01
CA LEU A 90 -18.03 15.70 31.88
C LEU A 90 -17.64 15.03 30.53
N LEU A 91 -16.62 14.17 30.65
CA LEU A 91 -16.67 12.74 30.34
C LEU A 91 -16.75 12.28 28.86
N ALA A 92 -15.60 11.90 28.29
CA ALA A 92 -15.37 10.55 27.76
C ALA A 92 -13.88 10.35 27.43
N ALA A 93 -13.28 9.35 28.08
CA ALA A 93 -11.92 8.88 27.84
C ALA A 93 -11.93 7.67 26.90
N ALA A 94 -10.76 7.40 26.29
CA ALA A 94 -10.40 6.26 25.44
C ALA A 94 -10.92 6.39 23.98
N VAL A 95 -10.13 6.31 22.91
CA VAL A 95 -8.89 5.55 22.66
C VAL A 95 -8.05 6.34 21.65
N PHE A 96 -6.86 6.80 22.06
CA PHE A 96 -5.79 7.25 21.17
C PHE A 96 -4.63 6.28 21.39
N ALA A 97 -4.70 5.13 20.71
CA ALA A 97 -3.68 4.08 20.79
C ALA A 97 -3.76 3.17 19.54
N ILE A 98 -3.66 3.77 18.35
CA ILE A 98 -3.37 3.03 17.10
C ILE A 98 -2.44 3.90 16.24
N ILE A 99 -1.37 4.43 16.82
CA ILE A 99 -0.21 4.96 16.09
C ILE A 99 1.04 4.56 16.87
N ALA A 100 1.27 3.24 16.96
CA ALA A 100 2.51 2.58 17.36
C ALA A 100 2.22 1.08 17.34
N GLY A 101 2.35 0.46 16.17
CA GLY A 101 2.25 -1.00 16.01
C GLY A 101 3.47 -1.71 16.59
N VAL A 102 3.73 -1.53 17.89
CA VAL A 102 4.64 -2.37 18.67
C VAL A 102 3.93 -2.70 19.96
N SER A 103 3.22 -3.83 19.98
CA SER A 103 2.66 -4.36 21.24
C SER A 103 3.80 -4.94 22.07
N PRO A 104 4.01 -4.53 23.33
CA PRO A 104 5.07 -5.06 24.17
C PRO A 104 4.68 -6.47 24.64
N VAL A 105 5.38 -7.47 24.11
CA VAL A 105 5.36 -8.85 24.60
C VAL A 105 6.02 -8.88 25.97
N LEU A 106 5.24 -9.13 27.03
CA LEU A 106 5.75 -9.45 28.36
C LEU A 106 5.69 -10.97 28.61
N PHE A 107 6.87 -11.58 28.51
CA PHE A 107 7.41 -12.81 29.12
C PHE A 107 6.49 -13.89 29.72
N ARG A 108 6.66 -15.13 29.21
CA ARG A 108 6.84 -16.39 29.98
C ARG A 108 7.27 -17.51 29.02
N ASP A 109 8.55 -17.86 28.93
CA ASP A 109 9.33 -18.85 29.71
C ASP A 109 9.71 -20.04 28.80
N GLU A 110 10.92 -20.52 29.01
CA GLU A 110 11.73 -21.33 28.11
C GLU A 110 11.42 -22.83 28.27
N SER A 111 11.12 -23.53 27.16
CA SER A 111 11.38 -24.97 27.06
C SER A 111 11.61 -25.41 25.62
N VAL A 112 12.75 -26.06 25.42
CA VAL A 112 13.19 -26.72 24.19
C VAL A 112 12.45 -28.06 24.05
N ALA A 113 11.74 -28.29 22.95
CA ALA A 113 11.55 -29.60 22.32
C ALA A 113 10.87 -29.52 20.94
N GLU A 114 11.59 -30.04 19.95
CA GLU A 114 11.16 -30.84 18.78
C GLU A 114 9.95 -30.44 17.92
N ASP A 115 10.30 -30.23 16.65
CA ASP A 115 9.55 -30.42 15.40
C ASP A 115 8.17 -31.09 15.53
N ALA A 116 7.12 -30.26 15.57
CA ALA A 116 5.75 -30.65 15.34
C ALA A 116 5.09 -29.61 14.41
N PRO A 117 4.33 -30.03 13.39
CA PRO A 117 3.62 -29.09 12.52
C PRO A 117 2.63 -28.31 13.37
N VAL A 118 2.75 -26.99 13.36
CA VAL A 118 1.85 -26.08 14.07
C VAL A 118 0.45 -26.26 13.51
N GLU A 119 -0.36 -27.07 14.18
CA GLU A 119 -1.80 -27.13 13.98
C GLU A 119 -2.39 -25.81 14.51
N MET A 120 -2.39 -24.81 13.63
CA MET A 120 -2.94 -23.50 13.95
C MET A 120 -4.43 -23.65 14.21
N THR A 121 -4.80 -23.35 15.45
CA THR A 121 -6.19 -23.31 15.91
C THR A 121 -6.93 -22.25 15.11
N ARG A 122 -7.63 -22.66 14.05
CA ARG A 122 -8.62 -21.84 13.37
C ARG A 122 -9.64 -21.39 14.41
N ILE A 123 -9.69 -20.10 14.70
CA ILE A 123 -10.78 -19.53 15.51
C ILE A 123 -12.06 -19.79 14.72
N LYS A 124 -12.87 -20.74 15.19
CA LYS A 124 -14.05 -21.23 14.50
C LYS A 124 -14.98 -20.04 14.22
N GLY A 125 -15.18 -19.70 12.94
CA GLY A 125 -16.19 -18.74 12.49
C GLY A 125 -15.71 -17.33 12.13
N MET A 126 -14.41 -17.05 12.07
CA MET A 126 -13.93 -15.81 11.44
C MET A 126 -13.77 -16.01 9.94
N GLU A 127 -14.29 -15.06 9.16
CA GLU A 127 -14.10 -15.00 7.70
C GLU A 127 -12.97 -14.02 7.38
N PRO A 128 -12.23 -14.23 6.27
CA PRO A 128 -11.27 -13.24 5.81
C PRO A 128 -11.96 -11.90 5.54
N THR A 129 -11.31 -10.80 5.91
CA THR A 129 -11.84 -9.45 5.71
C THR A 129 -10.79 -8.49 5.20
N ILE A 130 -11.24 -7.50 4.43
CA ILE A 130 -10.47 -6.33 4.03
C ILE A 130 -11.16 -5.09 4.60
N THR A 131 -10.36 -4.19 5.17
CA THR A 131 -10.84 -2.93 5.75
C THR A 131 -10.03 -1.78 5.19
N LEU A 132 -10.71 -0.70 4.83
CA LEU A 132 -10.10 0.49 4.26
C LEU A 132 -10.27 1.65 5.22
N PHE A 133 -9.21 2.41 5.44
CA PHE A 133 -9.24 3.62 6.26
C PHE A 133 -8.80 4.82 5.44
N ARG A 134 -9.60 5.89 5.40
CA ARG A 134 -9.21 7.16 4.81
C ARG A 134 -8.56 8.06 5.84
N LYS A 135 -7.41 8.63 5.48
CA LYS A 135 -6.80 9.74 6.23
C LYS A 135 -7.54 11.04 5.92
N LEU A 136 -8.08 11.66 6.96
CA LEU A 136 -8.52 13.06 6.96
C LEU A 136 -7.43 13.92 7.63
N SER A 137 -7.60 15.25 7.67
CA SER A 137 -6.56 16.15 8.19
C SER A 137 -6.08 15.76 9.58
N ASP A 138 -7.01 15.52 10.51
CA ASP A 138 -6.70 15.22 11.92
C ASP A 138 -7.28 13.88 12.41
N THR A 139 -7.99 13.15 11.55
CA THR A 139 -8.69 11.92 11.91
C THR A 139 -8.52 10.84 10.86
N VAL A 140 -8.90 9.62 11.23
CA VAL A 140 -8.98 8.48 10.31
C VAL A 140 -10.42 7.99 10.31
N GLU A 141 -10.95 7.73 9.13
CA GLU A 141 -12.31 7.24 8.92
C GLU A 141 -12.27 5.84 8.30
N GLU A 142 -12.99 4.89 8.86
CA GLU A 142 -13.19 3.58 8.21
C GLU A 142 -14.20 3.72 7.07
N LEU A 143 -13.83 3.25 5.89
CA LEU A 143 -14.69 3.21 4.72
C LEU A 143 -15.38 1.84 4.64
N ILE A 144 -16.70 1.87 4.50
CA ILE A 144 -17.52 0.67 4.29
C ILE A 144 -17.88 0.53 2.80
N ASP A 145 -18.43 -0.63 2.43
CA ASP A 145 -18.90 -0.85 1.07
C ASP A 145 -19.93 0.20 0.65
N GLY A 146 -19.69 0.84 -0.48
CA GLY A 146 -20.48 1.93 -1.04
C GLY A 146 -20.14 3.33 -0.51
N SER A 147 -19.17 3.48 0.40
CA SER A 147 -18.70 4.79 0.87
C SER A 147 -18.24 5.69 -0.28
N ILE A 148 -18.43 7.00 -0.13
CA ILE A 148 -17.98 8.00 -1.12
C ILE A 148 -16.53 8.40 -0.82
N ALA A 149 -15.69 8.31 -1.83
CA ALA A 149 -14.30 8.73 -1.81
C ALA A 149 -14.03 9.78 -2.90
N GLN A 150 -13.01 10.60 -2.69
CA GLN A 150 -12.58 11.65 -3.60
C GLN A 150 -11.23 11.30 -4.22
N GLU A 151 -10.93 11.91 -5.35
CA GLU A 151 -9.58 11.91 -5.90
C GLU A 151 -8.59 12.38 -4.82
N SER A 152 -7.38 11.80 -4.83
CA SER A 152 -6.30 12.11 -3.89
C SER A 152 -6.53 11.70 -2.44
N ASP A 153 -7.68 11.11 -2.09
CA ASP A 153 -7.89 10.46 -0.79
C ASP A 153 -6.77 9.43 -0.55
N LEU A 154 -6.17 9.49 0.63
CA LEU A 154 -5.11 8.57 1.04
C LEU A 154 -5.71 7.46 1.90
N LEU A 155 -5.62 6.24 1.39
CA LEU A 155 -6.20 5.05 1.99
C LEU A 155 -5.13 4.17 2.64
N GLN A 156 -5.37 3.74 3.86
CA GLN A 156 -4.67 2.63 4.48
C GLN A 156 -5.49 1.35 4.28
N ILE A 157 -4.89 0.37 3.61
CA ILE A 157 -5.49 -0.94 3.39
C ILE A 157 -5.06 -1.87 4.52
N ARG A 158 -6.01 -2.60 5.11
CA ARG A 158 -5.77 -3.63 6.12
C ARG A 158 -6.50 -4.91 5.76
N TYR A 159 -5.99 -6.04 6.21
CA TYR A 159 -6.64 -7.33 6.04
C TYR A 159 -6.56 -8.19 7.30
N ASN A 160 -7.54 -9.07 7.47
CA ASN A 160 -7.49 -10.19 8.40
C ASN A 160 -7.62 -11.48 7.59
N ALA A 161 -6.60 -12.32 7.61
CA ALA A 161 -6.57 -13.56 6.83
C ALA A 161 -7.49 -14.66 7.41
N ALA A 162 -7.99 -14.51 8.63
CA ALA A 162 -8.79 -15.51 9.34
C ALA A 162 -8.16 -16.93 9.32
N GLY A 163 -6.84 -17.00 9.40
CA GLY A 163 -6.07 -18.25 9.36
C GLY A 163 -5.75 -18.77 7.95
N ARG A 164 -6.21 -18.11 6.88
CA ARG A 164 -5.84 -18.49 5.49
C ARG A 164 -4.35 -18.21 5.24
N PRO A 165 -3.57 -19.19 4.80
CA PRO A 165 -2.12 -19.05 4.64
C PRO A 165 -1.71 -18.26 3.39
N TYR A 166 -2.58 -18.18 2.37
CA TYR A 166 -2.26 -17.53 1.11
C TYR A 166 -3.32 -16.52 0.70
N GLY A 167 -2.91 -15.45 0.01
CA GLY A 167 -3.82 -14.47 -0.53
C GLY A 167 -3.18 -13.38 -1.38
N ALA A 168 -4.05 -12.54 -1.94
CA ALA A 168 -3.70 -11.40 -2.78
C ALA A 168 -4.72 -10.28 -2.58
N ILE A 169 -4.26 -9.03 -2.64
CA ILE A 169 -5.10 -7.85 -2.59
C ILE A 169 -4.83 -7.01 -3.83
N PHE A 170 -5.88 -6.57 -4.50
CA PHE A 170 -5.79 -5.70 -5.65
C PHE A 170 -7.06 -4.86 -5.78
N SER A 171 -7.02 -3.83 -6.60
CA SER A 171 -8.20 -3.01 -6.93
C SER A 171 -8.46 -2.97 -8.43
N VAL A 172 -9.70 -2.64 -8.78
CA VAL A 172 -10.14 -2.33 -10.15
C VAL A 172 -10.86 -0.98 -10.12
N ASP A 173 -10.38 -0.03 -10.92
CA ASP A 173 -10.97 1.30 -11.02
C ASP A 173 -12.11 1.37 -12.06
N GLY A 174 -12.79 2.51 -12.14
CA GLY A 174 -13.84 2.76 -13.14
C GLY A 174 -13.36 2.87 -14.59
N ARG A 175 -12.05 2.86 -14.85
CA ARG A 175 -11.45 2.75 -16.20
C ARG A 175 -11.07 1.31 -16.55
N GLY A 176 -11.24 0.37 -15.61
CA GLY A 176 -10.85 -1.03 -15.76
C GLY A 176 -9.35 -1.27 -15.54
N VAL A 177 -8.62 -0.33 -14.94
CA VAL A 177 -7.23 -0.52 -14.54
C VAL A 177 -7.19 -1.41 -13.30
N VAL A 178 -6.33 -2.44 -13.35
CA VAL A 178 -6.10 -3.36 -12.24
C VAL A 178 -4.82 -2.97 -11.52
N THR A 179 -4.91 -2.63 -10.24
CA THR A 179 -3.76 -2.27 -9.40
C THR A 179 -3.52 -3.35 -8.35
N LEU A 180 -2.35 -3.99 -8.39
CA LEU A 180 -1.96 -5.01 -7.41
C LEU A 180 -1.45 -4.33 -6.14
N HIS A 181 -2.02 -4.69 -4.98
CA HIS A 181 -1.60 -4.15 -3.69
C HIS A 181 -0.74 -5.13 -2.87
N LEU A 182 -1.11 -6.40 -2.88
CA LEU A 182 -0.41 -7.49 -2.20
C LEU A 182 -0.44 -8.75 -3.08
N PRO A 183 0.71 -9.40 -3.32
CA PRO A 183 2.07 -8.91 -3.09
C PRO A 183 2.38 -7.63 -3.87
N SER A 184 3.40 -6.87 -3.46
CA SER A 184 3.78 -5.61 -4.13
C SER A 184 4.30 -5.78 -5.56
N VAL A 185 4.67 -7.00 -5.95
CA VAL A 185 5.13 -7.37 -7.29
C VAL A 185 4.50 -8.70 -7.72
N THR A 186 4.35 -8.91 -9.03
CA THR A 186 3.62 -10.06 -9.59
C THR A 186 4.25 -11.43 -9.29
N ASP A 187 5.57 -11.47 -9.09
CA ASP A 187 6.32 -12.68 -8.74
C ASP A 187 6.59 -12.78 -7.22
N GLY A 188 5.94 -11.92 -6.42
CA GLY A 188 6.09 -11.87 -4.98
C GLY A 188 5.40 -13.04 -4.25
N PRO A 189 5.74 -13.26 -2.97
CA PRO A 189 5.14 -14.32 -2.18
C PRO A 189 3.65 -14.04 -1.93
N THR A 190 2.82 -15.06 -2.10
CA THR A 190 1.38 -14.97 -1.77
C THR A 190 1.07 -15.32 -0.32
N THR A 191 2.10 -15.54 0.50
CA THR A 191 1.94 -15.90 1.91
C THR A 191 1.39 -14.72 2.71
N LEU A 192 0.35 -14.98 3.50
CA LEU A 192 -0.24 -14.00 4.40
C LEU A 192 0.27 -14.17 5.82
N GLU A 193 0.40 -13.04 6.52
CA GLU A 193 0.37 -13.04 7.98
C GLU A 193 -1.01 -13.53 8.47
N ARG A 194 -1.01 -14.58 9.28
CA ARG A 194 -2.22 -15.33 9.63
C ARG A 194 -2.96 -14.80 10.86
N ASN A 195 -2.31 -13.94 11.65
CA ASN A 195 -2.77 -13.53 12.97
C ASN A 195 -3.07 -12.03 13.02
N GLY A 196 -4.32 -11.68 13.29
CA GLY A 196 -4.73 -10.30 13.55
C GLY A 196 -5.08 -9.50 12.30
N ASP A 197 -5.13 -8.18 12.49
CA ASP A 197 -5.49 -7.20 11.47
C ASP A 197 -4.22 -6.49 10.98
N VAL A 198 -3.77 -6.85 9.78
CA VAL A 198 -2.47 -6.52 9.22
C VAL A 198 -2.61 -5.32 8.29
N ALA A 199 -1.82 -4.28 8.51
CA ALA A 199 -1.76 -3.13 7.62
C ALA A 199 -0.75 -3.38 6.50
N LEU A 200 -1.11 -3.01 5.27
CA LEU A 200 -0.12 -2.98 4.19
C LEU A 200 0.95 -1.92 4.47
N GLU A 201 2.17 -2.17 3.98
CA GLU A 201 3.36 -1.35 4.26
C GLU A 201 3.26 0.11 3.76
N TYR A 202 2.36 0.38 2.82
CA TYR A 202 2.16 1.69 2.22
C TYR A 202 0.69 2.08 2.18
N SER A 203 0.45 3.39 2.09
CA SER A 203 -0.88 3.94 1.83
C SER A 203 -1.09 4.12 0.33
N TYR A 204 -2.32 3.88 -0.13
CA TYR A 204 -2.73 4.02 -1.52
C TYR A 204 -3.47 5.33 -1.73
N ARG A 205 -3.05 6.12 -2.72
CA ARG A 205 -3.74 7.37 -3.09
C ARG A 205 -4.71 7.07 -4.23
N LEU A 206 -5.98 7.43 -4.06
CA LEU A 206 -6.96 7.32 -5.14
C LEU A 206 -6.63 8.28 -6.28
N ASP A 207 -6.71 7.78 -7.50
CA ASP A 207 -6.63 8.58 -8.72
C ASP A 207 -7.99 9.21 -9.08
N ASP A 208 -8.02 9.90 -10.21
CA ASP A 208 -9.20 10.57 -10.76
C ASP A 208 -10.11 9.64 -11.57
N ALA A 209 -9.96 8.31 -11.47
CA ALA A 209 -10.84 7.39 -12.20
C ALA A 209 -12.30 7.66 -11.86
N PRO A 210 -13.23 7.58 -12.82
CA PRO A 210 -14.62 7.91 -12.57
C PRO A 210 -15.32 6.79 -11.81
N LEU A 211 -16.53 7.07 -11.32
CA LEU A 211 -17.52 6.11 -10.81
C LEU A 211 -17.14 5.37 -9.51
N PHE A 212 -16.08 4.57 -9.50
CA PHE A 212 -15.75 3.70 -8.38
C PHE A 212 -14.28 3.28 -8.34
N GLU A 213 -13.87 2.74 -7.18
CA GLU A 213 -12.70 1.91 -6.97
C GLU A 213 -13.16 0.65 -6.23
N ARG A 214 -12.89 -0.55 -6.76
CA ARG A 214 -13.30 -1.81 -6.11
C ARG A 214 -12.09 -2.63 -5.69
N PHE A 215 -11.94 -2.83 -4.40
CA PHE A 215 -10.89 -3.63 -3.80
C PHE A 215 -11.34 -5.08 -3.67
N PHE A 216 -10.43 -6.01 -3.95
CA PHE A 216 -10.62 -7.44 -3.82
C PHE A 216 -9.57 -8.01 -2.88
N PHE A 217 -10.01 -8.90 -1.99
CA PHE A 217 -9.14 -9.73 -1.17
C PHE A 217 -9.42 -11.19 -1.47
N ILE A 218 -8.41 -11.87 -2.02
CA ILE A 218 -8.46 -13.27 -2.40
C ILE A 218 -7.68 -14.07 -1.38
N THR A 219 -8.24 -15.19 -0.91
CA THR A 219 -7.58 -16.07 0.06
C THR A 219 -7.71 -17.53 -0.31
N SER A 220 -6.75 -18.35 0.12
CA SER A 220 -6.78 -19.80 -0.09
C SER A 220 -6.02 -20.56 0.99
N ASP A 221 -6.37 -21.84 1.14
CA ASP A 221 -5.61 -22.82 1.94
C ASP A 221 -4.40 -23.36 1.19
N THR A 222 -4.35 -23.23 -0.14
CA THR A 222 -3.27 -23.70 -1.00
C THR A 222 -2.58 -22.54 -1.71
N SER A 223 -1.28 -22.70 -2.01
CA SER A 223 -0.53 -21.69 -2.74
C SER A 223 -1.07 -21.56 -4.16
N PHE A 224 -1.20 -20.34 -4.66
CA PHE A 224 -1.62 -20.05 -6.03
C PHE A 224 -0.70 -19.01 -6.67
N THR A 225 -0.75 -18.92 -8.00
CA THR A 225 -0.01 -17.92 -8.77
C THR A 225 -0.82 -16.65 -8.94
N ILE A 226 -0.20 -15.49 -8.72
CA ILE A 226 -0.84 -14.17 -8.88
C ILE A 226 -1.44 -13.97 -10.28
N ASN A 227 -0.81 -14.53 -11.31
CA ASN A 227 -1.32 -14.46 -12.69
C ASN A 227 -2.74 -15.02 -12.84
N THR A 228 -3.12 -16.06 -12.08
CA THR A 228 -4.49 -16.60 -12.11
C THR A 228 -5.50 -15.54 -11.70
N VAL A 229 -5.22 -14.82 -10.61
CA VAL A 229 -6.07 -13.78 -10.07
C VAL A 229 -6.08 -12.54 -10.98
N LEU A 230 -4.91 -12.11 -11.46
CA LEU A 230 -4.80 -10.93 -12.33
C LEU A 230 -5.46 -11.15 -13.70
N ASN A 231 -5.41 -12.37 -14.25
CA ASN A 231 -6.12 -12.68 -15.49
C ASN A 231 -7.64 -12.62 -15.30
N ALA A 232 -8.16 -13.19 -14.21
CA ALA A 232 -9.57 -13.09 -13.85
C ALA A 232 -10.01 -11.63 -13.63
N ALA A 233 -9.17 -10.83 -12.95
CA ALA A 233 -9.40 -9.41 -12.73
C ALA A 233 -9.47 -8.62 -14.05
N LYS A 234 -8.57 -8.89 -15.00
CA LYS A 234 -8.57 -8.24 -16.33
C LYS A 234 -9.81 -8.58 -17.15
N VAL A 235 -10.24 -9.85 -17.15
CA VAL A 235 -11.46 -10.28 -17.83
C VAL A 235 -12.69 -9.62 -17.19
N PHE A 236 -12.73 -9.56 -15.86
CA PHE A 236 -13.79 -8.87 -15.13
C PHE A 236 -13.82 -7.38 -15.48
N ALA A 237 -12.67 -6.71 -15.46
CA ALA A 237 -12.54 -5.29 -15.80
C ALA A 237 -13.00 -5.00 -17.25
N SER A 238 -12.61 -5.82 -18.23
CA SER A 238 -13.04 -5.64 -19.62
C SER A 238 -14.56 -5.79 -19.77
N GLN A 239 -15.16 -6.78 -19.10
CA GLN A 239 -16.61 -6.98 -19.13
C GLN A 239 -17.37 -5.80 -18.50
N MET A 240 -16.84 -5.20 -17.43
CA MET A 240 -17.44 -4.03 -16.81
C MET A 240 -17.44 -2.81 -17.74
N VAL A 241 -16.30 -2.55 -18.39
CA VAL A 241 -16.14 -1.45 -19.33
C VAL A 241 -17.05 -1.62 -20.55
N GLU A 242 -17.14 -2.84 -21.11
CA GLU A 242 -18.04 -3.15 -22.22
C GLU A 242 -19.52 -2.99 -21.88
N ALA A 243 -19.90 -3.33 -20.66
CA ALA A 243 -21.30 -3.32 -20.23
C ALA A 243 -21.81 -1.93 -19.81
N ASP A 244 -21.02 -0.86 -19.96
CA ASP A 244 -21.24 0.49 -19.40
C ASP A 244 -21.81 0.43 -17.97
N SER A 245 -21.36 -0.60 -17.26
CA SER A 245 -21.92 -0.96 -15.98
C SER A 245 -21.22 -0.09 -14.97
N THR A 246 -21.99 0.59 -14.14
CA THR A 246 -21.51 1.40 -12.99
C THR A 246 -20.79 0.57 -11.90
N GLY A 247 -20.34 -0.64 -12.26
CA GLY A 247 -19.33 -1.42 -11.57
C GLY A 247 -19.68 -1.96 -10.20
N MET A 248 -20.96 -1.98 -9.83
CA MET A 248 -21.31 -2.27 -8.44
C MET A 248 -21.45 -3.76 -8.11
N LYS A 249 -21.53 -4.67 -9.10
CA LYS A 249 -21.95 -6.06 -8.83
C LYS A 249 -21.23 -7.06 -9.71
N GLY A 250 -20.91 -8.21 -9.12
CA GLY A 250 -20.25 -9.33 -9.79
C GLY A 250 -19.12 -9.89 -8.94
N SER A 251 -18.80 -11.15 -9.19
CA SER A 251 -17.67 -11.86 -8.59
C SER A 251 -16.70 -12.22 -9.71
N LEU A 252 -15.42 -12.32 -9.35
CA LEU A 252 -14.39 -12.82 -10.26
C LEU A 252 -14.66 -14.29 -10.54
N ASP A 253 -14.44 -14.71 -11.78
CA ASP A 253 -14.42 -16.13 -12.15
C ASP A 253 -13.07 -16.72 -11.71
N LEU A 254 -13.07 -17.37 -10.54
CA LEU A 254 -11.89 -17.92 -9.89
C LEU A 254 -12.10 -19.42 -9.62
N PRO A 255 -11.01 -20.21 -9.54
CA PRO A 255 -11.07 -21.58 -9.04
C PRO A 255 -11.80 -21.69 -7.70
N GLU A 256 -12.51 -22.80 -7.46
CA GLU A 256 -13.33 -23.00 -6.26
C GLU A 256 -12.53 -22.96 -4.96
N GLU A 257 -11.22 -23.20 -5.02
CA GLU A 257 -10.31 -23.14 -3.88
C GLU A 257 -9.92 -21.70 -3.47
N LEU A 258 -10.31 -20.70 -4.26
CA LEU A 258 -10.07 -19.29 -3.99
C LEU A 258 -11.34 -18.63 -3.46
N GLU A 259 -11.27 -18.16 -2.22
CA GLU A 259 -12.32 -17.34 -1.63
C GLU A 259 -12.08 -15.87 -2.00
N GLN A 260 -13.15 -15.14 -2.31
CA GLN A 260 -13.08 -13.72 -2.63
C GLN A 260 -13.97 -12.89 -1.72
N LYS A 261 -13.42 -11.75 -1.29
CA LYS A 261 -14.14 -10.65 -0.64
C LYS A 261 -13.87 -9.38 -1.42
N SER A 262 -14.81 -8.45 -1.40
CA SER A 262 -14.64 -7.17 -2.08
C SER A 262 -15.30 -6.03 -1.32
N LEU A 263 -14.74 -4.84 -1.46
CA LEU A 263 -15.28 -3.59 -0.95
C LEU A 263 -15.19 -2.54 -2.06
N THR A 264 -16.30 -1.87 -2.34
CA THR A 264 -16.43 -0.89 -3.43
C THR A 264 -16.55 0.51 -2.84
N LEU A 265 -15.68 1.42 -3.26
CA LEU A 265 -15.81 2.85 -2.99
C LEU A 265 -16.45 3.52 -4.20
N LYS A 266 -17.40 4.43 -3.98
CA LYS A 266 -17.97 5.28 -5.03
C LYS A 266 -17.14 6.55 -5.13
N LYS A 267 -16.76 6.94 -6.34
CA LYS A 267 -16.04 8.19 -6.56
C LYS A 267 -17.01 9.34 -6.81
N GLU A 268 -16.82 10.44 -6.10
CA GLU A 268 -17.60 11.64 -6.33
C GLU A 268 -17.29 12.19 -7.73
N VAL A 269 -18.33 12.52 -8.49
CA VAL A 269 -18.15 13.13 -9.80
C VAL A 269 -17.80 14.61 -9.56
N SER A 270 -16.55 14.98 -9.79
CA SER A 270 -16.14 16.39 -9.83
C SER A 270 -17.04 17.15 -10.81
N LYS A 271 -17.80 18.13 -10.30
CA LYS A 271 -18.71 18.97 -11.08
C LYS A 271 -17.97 20.03 -11.88
#